data_AF-A0A964BHH6-F1
#
_entry.id   AF-A0A964BHH6-F1
#
_cell.length_a   1.000
_cell.length_b   1.000
_cell.length_c   1.000
_cell.angle_alpha   90.00
_cell.angle_beta   90.00
_cell.angle_gamma   90.00
#
_symmetry.space_group_name_H-M   'P 1'
#
loop_
_entity.id
_entity.type
_entity.pdbx_description
1 polymer ?
#
loop_
_entity_poly.entity_id
_entity_poly.type
_entity_poly.pdbx_seq_one_letter_code
_entity_poly.pdbx_strand_id
1 'polypeptide(L)'
;MMTQIRSLCHAPGVVAALTLVAAAADAHELAAEAGNAERAAFDIVAADIATDGRHAIFTMSVAGTPGADRPEAAGGLAGAPVFSYVWPTTLDPSVVGFEAGAGILAFAVTIHPDFDDTPLFDESGSGTTGDDGGSWHSHWVVLGPDEACGPGALKVIDIPEGVTPPLPLTWPGLPILIDSPGWSPVFDGPQLSVTVPFADIGAVEAARFDGVAAALRVDANIHAPLLCVTDVFDVASGDLSLPGRVGQ
;
A
#
# COMPACT_ATOMS: atom_id res chain seq x y z
N MET A 1 37.97 33.16 76.75
CA MET A 1 38.36 32.97 75.35
C MET A 1 37.35 32.03 74.70
N MET A 2 36.58 32.55 73.75
CA MET A 2 35.87 31.88 72.63
C MET A 2 34.84 30.76 72.92
N THR A 3 33.57 31.18 72.92
CA THR A 3 32.52 30.85 71.92
C THR A 3 32.60 29.49 71.19
N GLN A 4 31.53 28.69 71.24
CA GLN A 4 30.71 28.39 70.05
C GLN A 4 29.48 27.51 70.36
N ILE A 5 28.32 28.06 70.01
CA ILE A 5 27.02 27.41 69.85
C ILE A 5 27.06 26.60 68.56
N ARG A 6 26.68 25.31 68.60
CA ARG A 6 26.44 24.51 67.39
C ARG A 6 24.94 24.32 67.18
N SER A 7 24.40 25.09 66.24
CA SER A 7 23.17 24.78 65.51
C SER A 7 23.36 23.49 64.71
N LEU A 8 22.39 22.59 64.79
CA LEU A 8 22.22 21.49 63.84
C LEU A 8 20.94 21.73 63.06
N CYS A 9 21.11 21.94 61.77
CA CYS A 9 20.08 22.22 60.78
C CYS A 9 19.15 21.01 60.60
N HIS A 10 17.86 21.30 60.45
CA HIS A 10 16.87 20.34 59.93
C HIS A 10 17.12 20.11 58.43
N ALA A 11 17.21 18.85 58.02
CA ALA A 11 17.18 18.46 56.62
C ALA A 11 15.72 18.21 56.19
N PRO A 12 15.18 18.87 55.17
CA PRO A 12 13.89 18.48 54.60
C PRO A 12 14.08 17.27 53.69
N GLY A 13 13.23 16.25 53.90
CA GLY A 13 13.20 15.03 53.10
C GLY A 13 12.74 15.30 51.68
N VAL A 14 13.47 14.74 50.72
CA VAL A 14 13.10 14.72 49.30
C VAL A 14 12.01 13.66 49.11
N VAL A 15 10.80 14.10 48.81
CA VAL A 15 9.71 13.21 48.36
C VAL A 15 9.96 12.93 46.88
N ALA A 16 10.37 11.70 46.56
CA ALA A 16 10.47 11.23 45.18
C ALA A 16 9.05 11.02 44.65
N ALA A 17 8.59 11.92 43.78
CA ALA A 17 7.36 11.74 43.03
C ALA A 17 7.57 10.64 41.98
N LEU A 18 6.92 9.49 42.19
CA LEU A 18 6.86 8.40 41.23
C LEU A 18 5.92 8.83 40.10
N THR A 19 6.48 9.38 39.02
CA THR A 19 5.74 9.58 37.77
C THR A 19 5.43 8.22 37.17
N LEU A 20 4.15 7.80 37.23
CA LEU A 20 3.66 6.74 36.36
C LEU A 20 3.74 7.25 34.92
N VAL A 21 4.68 6.70 34.15
CA VAL A 21 4.61 6.75 32.70
C VAL A 21 3.48 5.81 32.31
N ALA A 22 2.36 6.37 31.84
CA ALA A 22 1.35 5.59 31.14
C ALA A 22 1.99 5.08 29.84
N ALA A 23 2.19 3.77 29.73
CA ALA A 23 2.46 3.15 28.45
C ALA A 23 1.16 3.27 27.63
N ALA A 24 1.21 4.00 26.52
CA ALA A 24 0.18 3.92 25.50
C ALA A 24 0.28 2.52 24.85
N ALA A 25 -0.62 1.63 25.25
CA ALA A 25 -1.06 0.51 24.44
C ALA A 25 -2.02 1.09 23.38
N ASP A 26 -1.99 0.81 22.09
CA ASP A 26 -1.28 -0.16 21.25
C ASP A 26 -1.12 0.57 19.90
N ALA A 27 0.09 0.69 19.36
CA ALA A 27 0.26 1.16 17.99
C ALA A 27 0.04 -0.05 17.08
N HIS A 28 -1.21 -0.21 16.62
CA HIS A 28 -1.68 -1.34 15.81
C HIS A 28 -1.27 -1.24 14.32
N GLU A 29 -0.29 -0.40 14.01
CA GLU A 29 0.11 -0.01 12.66
C GLU A 29 1.55 -0.46 12.41
N LEU A 30 1.85 -0.93 11.21
CA LEU A 30 3.22 -1.23 10.80
C LEU A 30 3.99 0.08 10.65
N ALA A 31 4.63 0.51 11.73
CA ALA A 31 5.52 1.66 11.73
C ALA A 31 6.76 1.39 10.86
N ALA A 32 7.17 2.41 10.10
CA ALA A 32 8.32 2.38 9.22
C ALA A 32 9.31 3.52 9.56
N GLU A 33 10.56 3.33 9.17
CA GLU A 33 11.64 4.31 9.37
C GLU A 33 11.53 5.43 8.33
N ALA A 34 11.30 6.66 8.77
CA ALA A 34 11.22 7.81 7.87
C ALA A 34 12.58 8.18 7.26
N GLY A 35 12.56 8.72 6.03
CA GLY A 35 13.73 9.27 5.34
C GLY A 35 14.54 8.22 4.58
N ASN A 36 13.96 7.06 4.30
CA ASN A 36 14.55 5.97 3.54
C ASN A 36 14.19 6.01 2.04
N ALA A 37 13.20 6.84 1.64
CA ALA A 37 12.88 7.11 0.24
C ALA A 37 13.40 8.49 -0.24
N GLU A 38 13.75 8.60 -1.53
CA GLU A 38 14.19 9.88 -2.13
C GLU A 38 13.05 10.92 -2.15
N ARG A 39 11.82 10.46 -2.34
CA ARG A 39 10.63 11.29 -2.48
C ARG A 39 9.76 11.17 -1.24
N ALA A 40 9.54 12.29 -0.54
CA ALA A 40 8.71 12.31 0.67
C ALA A 40 7.26 11.84 0.42
N ALA A 41 6.71 11.99 -0.79
CA ALA A 41 5.39 11.49 -1.14
C ALA A 41 5.29 9.95 -1.20
N PHE A 42 6.44 9.25 -1.20
CA PHE A 42 6.56 7.79 -1.24
C PHE A 42 7.38 7.23 -0.06
N ASP A 43 7.85 8.09 0.85
CA ASP A 43 8.55 7.74 2.09
C ASP A 43 7.51 7.28 3.12
N ILE A 44 7.30 5.96 3.23
CA ILE A 44 6.29 5.36 4.09
C ILE A 44 6.76 5.49 5.53
N VAL A 45 5.92 6.10 6.36
CA VAL A 45 6.16 6.16 7.81
C VAL A 45 5.30 5.15 8.55
N ALA A 46 4.22 4.68 7.92
CA ALA A 46 3.31 3.73 8.53
C ALA A 46 2.37 3.06 7.49
N ALA A 47 2.03 1.79 7.70
CA ALA A 47 1.03 1.07 6.90
C ALA A 47 0.10 0.23 7.81
N ASP A 48 -1.19 0.21 7.50
CA ASP A 48 -2.20 -0.50 8.29
C ASP A 48 -3.25 -1.18 7.40
N ILE A 49 -3.84 -2.24 7.93
CA ILE A 49 -5.11 -2.80 7.50
C ILE A 49 -5.96 -3.01 8.76
N ALA A 50 -7.02 -2.22 8.89
CA ALA A 50 -8.02 -2.39 9.94
C ALA A 50 -9.30 -3.03 9.38
N THR A 51 -10.20 -3.49 10.26
CA THR A 51 -11.51 -4.03 9.85
C THR A 51 -12.66 -3.35 10.59
N ASP A 52 -13.72 -3.01 9.88
CA ASP A 52 -15.00 -2.54 10.43
C ASP A 52 -16.18 -3.31 9.81
N GLY A 53 -16.75 -4.21 10.60
CA GLY A 53 -17.82 -5.10 10.16
C GLY A 53 -17.35 -6.04 9.04
N ARG A 54 -17.74 -5.74 7.79
CA ARG A 54 -17.33 -6.52 6.59
C ARG A 54 -16.39 -5.74 5.68
N HIS A 55 -15.88 -4.61 6.15
CA HIS A 55 -14.94 -3.81 5.39
C HIS A 55 -13.54 -3.95 5.97
N ALA A 56 -12.55 -4.02 5.09
CA ALA A 56 -11.17 -3.78 5.43
C ALA A 56 -10.83 -2.33 5.03
N ILE A 57 -10.08 -1.64 5.88
CA ILE A 57 -9.66 -0.26 5.68
C ILE A 57 -8.14 -0.30 5.52
N PHE A 58 -7.67 -0.16 4.28
CA PHE A 58 -6.26 -0.10 3.94
C PHE A 58 -5.80 1.33 4.14
N THR A 59 -4.75 1.53 4.93
CA THR A 59 -4.25 2.87 5.28
C THR A 59 -2.73 2.91 5.13
N MET A 60 -2.20 3.99 4.56
CA MET A 60 -0.77 4.24 4.45
C MET A 60 -0.49 5.70 4.72
N SER A 61 0.48 5.95 5.59
CA SER A 61 0.94 7.28 5.95
C SER A 61 2.34 7.49 5.38
N VAL A 62 2.60 8.65 4.78
CA VAL A 62 3.91 9.02 4.23
C VAL A 62 4.47 10.27 4.89
N ALA A 63 5.79 10.50 4.79
CA ALA A 63 6.45 11.67 5.37
C ALA A 63 6.02 12.98 4.68
N GLY A 64 5.59 12.92 3.42
CA GLY A 64 5.10 14.02 2.61
C GLY A 64 3.58 14.03 2.43
N THR A 65 3.12 14.31 1.21
CA THR A 65 1.70 14.29 0.85
C THR A 65 1.48 13.17 -0.18
N PRO A 66 0.71 12.12 0.16
CA PRO A 66 0.46 11.04 -0.77
C PRO A 66 -0.31 11.57 -1.98
N GLY A 67 0.00 11.03 -3.15
CA GLY A 67 -0.64 11.40 -4.42
C GLY A 67 -0.21 12.73 -5.05
N ALA A 68 0.69 13.48 -4.39
CA ALA A 68 1.23 14.75 -4.91
C ALA A 68 2.17 14.55 -6.10
N ASP A 69 2.98 13.49 -6.07
CA ASP A 69 3.89 13.13 -7.16
C ASP A 69 3.17 12.24 -8.18
N ARG A 70 3.35 12.55 -9.46
CA ARG A 70 2.73 11.82 -10.58
C ARG A 70 3.78 11.50 -11.64
N PRO A 71 3.64 10.37 -12.35
CA PRO A 71 4.57 10.06 -13.42
C PRO A 71 4.33 10.99 -14.61
N GLU A 72 5.38 11.31 -15.36
CA GLU A 72 5.26 12.03 -16.63
C GLU A 72 4.65 11.10 -17.68
N ALA A 73 3.61 11.57 -18.39
CA ALA A 73 2.94 10.77 -19.41
C ALA A 73 3.88 10.39 -20.55
N ALA A 74 3.83 9.12 -20.97
CA ALA A 74 4.55 8.58 -22.14
C ALA A 74 3.86 8.90 -23.48
N GLY A 75 2.59 9.31 -23.45
CA GLY A 75 1.74 9.57 -24.62
C GLY A 75 0.94 8.37 -25.11
N GLY A 76 0.92 7.26 -24.36
CA GLY A 76 0.17 6.04 -24.69
C GLY A 76 0.62 4.82 -23.89
N LEU A 77 -0.10 3.70 -24.07
CA LEU A 77 0.08 2.48 -23.26
C LEU A 77 1.51 1.92 -23.31
N ALA A 78 2.16 1.89 -24.47
CA ALA A 78 3.52 1.37 -24.61
C ALA A 78 4.51 2.21 -23.79
N GLY A 79 5.17 1.58 -22.81
CA GLY A 79 6.11 2.29 -21.94
C GLY A 79 5.43 3.16 -20.87
N ALA A 80 4.11 3.11 -20.74
CA ALA A 80 3.36 3.90 -19.78
C ALA A 80 3.90 3.68 -18.35
N PRO A 81 4.29 4.75 -17.64
CA PRO A 81 4.68 4.68 -16.25
C PRO A 81 3.45 4.62 -15.33
N VAL A 82 3.59 3.87 -14.24
CA VAL A 82 2.61 3.76 -13.17
C VAL A 82 3.32 4.09 -11.86
N PHE A 83 2.73 4.96 -11.03
CA PHE A 83 3.12 5.06 -9.62
C PHE A 83 2.07 4.40 -8.74
N SER A 84 2.49 3.82 -7.62
CA SER A 84 1.63 2.99 -6.79
C SER A 84 1.95 3.07 -5.30
N TYR A 85 0.91 2.94 -4.49
CA TYR A 85 0.93 2.57 -3.08
C TYR A 85 0.30 1.18 -2.97
N VAL A 86 1.00 0.23 -2.35
CA VAL A 86 0.67 -1.19 -2.43
C VAL A 86 0.69 -1.83 -1.05
N TRP A 87 -0.28 -2.70 -0.78
CA TRP A 87 -0.30 -3.62 0.35
C TRP A 87 -0.20 -5.05 -0.17
N PRO A 88 1.02 -5.61 -0.30
CA PRO A 88 1.20 -7.04 -0.52
C PRO A 88 0.68 -7.81 0.69
N THR A 89 -0.04 -8.91 0.46
CA THR A 89 -0.68 -9.67 1.53
C THR A 89 -0.40 -11.17 1.45
N THR A 90 -0.71 -11.88 2.52
CA THR A 90 -0.80 -13.35 2.50
C THR A 90 -2.20 -13.87 2.16
N LEU A 91 -3.10 -13.01 1.69
CA LEU A 91 -4.42 -13.44 1.24
C LEU A 91 -4.27 -14.34 0.01
N ASP A 92 -5.10 -15.38 -0.06
CA ASP A 92 -5.18 -16.19 -1.27
C ASP A 92 -5.91 -15.39 -2.37
N PRO A 93 -5.40 -15.35 -3.62
CA PRO A 93 -6.04 -14.58 -4.70
C PRO A 93 -7.52 -14.93 -4.96
N SER A 94 -7.97 -16.14 -4.59
CA SER A 94 -9.37 -16.55 -4.76
C SER A 94 -10.36 -15.77 -3.90
N VAL A 95 -9.92 -15.08 -2.84
CA VAL A 95 -10.81 -14.26 -2.00
C VAL A 95 -11.39 -13.06 -2.75
N VAL A 96 -10.77 -12.65 -3.87
CA VAL A 96 -11.24 -11.58 -4.74
C VAL A 96 -11.66 -12.06 -6.13
N GLY A 97 -11.57 -13.37 -6.41
CA GLY A 97 -12.06 -13.97 -7.65
C GLY A 97 -10.98 -14.44 -8.65
N PHE A 98 -9.70 -14.33 -8.33
CA PHE A 98 -8.63 -14.95 -9.10
C PHE A 98 -8.48 -16.46 -8.81
N GLU A 99 -7.59 -17.13 -9.52
CA GLU A 99 -7.24 -18.53 -9.24
C GLU A 99 -6.51 -18.67 -7.89
N ALA A 100 -6.89 -19.68 -7.10
CA ALA A 100 -6.27 -19.95 -5.81
C ALA A 100 -4.76 -20.24 -5.97
N GLY A 101 -3.93 -19.66 -5.11
CA GLY A 101 -2.47 -19.82 -5.17
C GLY A 101 -1.80 -19.27 -6.43
N ALA A 102 -2.46 -18.41 -7.23
CA ALA A 102 -1.89 -17.87 -8.46
C ALA A 102 -0.64 -17.00 -8.25
N GLY A 103 -0.46 -16.43 -7.06
CA GLY A 103 0.67 -15.57 -6.71
C GLY A 103 0.41 -14.76 -5.45
N ILE A 104 1.12 -13.64 -5.31
CA ILE A 104 0.95 -12.71 -4.19
C ILE A 104 -0.21 -11.79 -4.52
N LEU A 105 -1.30 -11.86 -3.74
CA LEU A 105 -2.39 -10.91 -3.84
C LEU A 105 -1.99 -9.58 -3.18
N ALA A 106 -2.02 -8.50 -3.95
CA ALA A 106 -1.71 -7.16 -3.47
C ALA A 106 -2.85 -6.19 -3.78
N PHE A 107 -3.22 -5.39 -2.79
CA PHE A 107 -4.10 -4.24 -3.01
C PHE A 107 -3.23 -3.06 -3.46
N ALA A 108 -3.62 -2.35 -4.50
CA ALA A 108 -2.85 -1.23 -5.03
C ALA A 108 -3.73 0.00 -5.24
N VAL A 109 -3.16 1.17 -4.95
CA VAL A 109 -3.67 2.47 -5.38
C VAL A 109 -2.68 3.04 -6.38
N THR A 110 -3.12 3.28 -7.61
CA THR A 110 -2.28 3.56 -8.77
C THR A 110 -2.66 4.88 -9.45
N ILE A 111 -1.71 5.41 -10.21
CA ILE A 111 -1.95 6.48 -11.19
C ILE A 111 -1.13 6.21 -12.45
N HIS A 112 -1.74 6.36 -13.61
CA HIS A 112 -1.12 6.16 -14.92
C HIS A 112 -1.82 7.01 -16.00
N PRO A 113 -1.28 8.20 -16.34
CA PRO A 113 -1.97 9.16 -17.19
C PRO A 113 -2.16 8.73 -18.66
N ASP A 114 -1.64 7.57 -19.05
CA ASP A 114 -1.51 7.13 -20.44
C ASP A 114 -2.54 6.10 -20.90
N PHE A 115 -3.26 5.47 -19.98
CA PHE A 115 -4.26 4.46 -20.30
C PHE A 115 -5.35 4.42 -19.24
N ASP A 116 -6.49 3.87 -19.64
CA ASP A 116 -7.62 3.60 -18.78
C ASP A 116 -7.78 2.09 -18.61
N ASP A 117 -7.92 1.66 -17.37
CA ASP A 117 -8.13 0.28 -16.95
C ASP A 117 -9.25 0.16 -15.92
N THR A 118 -10.17 1.13 -15.85
CA THR A 118 -11.36 1.11 -14.98
C THR A 118 -12.66 1.28 -15.80
N PRO A 119 -12.90 0.46 -16.85
CA PRO A 119 -13.92 0.71 -17.87
C PRO A 119 -15.39 0.67 -17.39
N LEU A 120 -15.62 0.31 -16.13
CA LEU A 120 -16.94 0.24 -15.49
C LEU A 120 -17.26 1.45 -14.61
N PHE A 121 -16.26 2.26 -14.26
CA PHE A 121 -16.38 3.32 -13.26
C PHE A 121 -15.82 4.63 -13.82
N ASP A 122 -16.49 5.75 -13.52
CA ASP A 122 -16.01 7.09 -13.84
C ASP A 122 -15.38 7.65 -12.57
N GLU A 123 -14.07 7.41 -12.44
CA GLU A 123 -13.32 7.69 -11.22
C GLU A 123 -12.90 9.16 -11.13
N SER A 124 -12.82 9.83 -12.28
CA SER A 124 -12.56 11.26 -12.42
C SER A 124 -13.82 12.13 -12.18
N GLY A 125 -15.02 11.53 -12.27
CA GLY A 125 -16.29 12.25 -12.21
C GLY A 125 -16.56 13.11 -13.44
N SER A 126 -15.95 12.78 -14.58
CA SER A 126 -16.03 13.51 -15.85
C SER A 126 -17.36 13.30 -16.58
N GLY A 127 -18.10 12.25 -16.21
CA GLY A 127 -19.25 11.72 -16.94
C GLY A 127 -18.87 10.69 -18.01
N THR A 128 -17.59 10.32 -18.12
CA THR A 128 -17.08 9.26 -19.01
C THR A 128 -16.17 8.30 -18.24
N THR A 129 -16.21 7.01 -18.59
CA THR A 129 -15.41 5.95 -17.95
C THR A 129 -14.17 5.62 -18.78
N GLY A 130 -13.63 6.60 -19.50
CA GLY A 130 -12.65 6.40 -20.57
C GLY A 130 -11.41 7.28 -20.44
N ASP A 131 -11.33 8.05 -19.36
CA ASP A 131 -10.34 9.11 -19.13
C ASP A 131 -9.82 9.13 -17.69
N ASP A 132 -9.89 7.97 -17.02
CA ASP A 132 -9.67 7.86 -15.57
C ASP A 132 -8.21 7.64 -15.15
N GLY A 133 -7.31 7.25 -16.06
CA GLY A 133 -5.90 6.99 -15.74
C GLY A 133 -5.13 8.15 -15.09
N GLY A 134 -5.58 9.38 -15.31
CA GLY A 134 -5.02 10.59 -14.68
C GLY A 134 -5.45 10.81 -13.22
N SER A 135 -6.36 9.97 -12.72
CA SER A 135 -6.87 10.00 -11.35
C SER A 135 -6.30 8.82 -10.56
N TRP A 136 -6.06 9.03 -9.27
CA TRP A 136 -5.66 7.92 -8.40
C TRP A 136 -6.86 6.99 -8.17
N HIS A 137 -6.67 5.69 -8.40
CA HIS A 137 -7.71 4.67 -8.27
C HIS A 137 -7.13 3.36 -7.77
N SER A 138 -7.97 2.34 -7.53
CA SER A 138 -7.56 1.12 -6.85
C SER A 138 -7.74 -0.16 -7.67
N HIS A 139 -6.88 -1.13 -7.38
CA HIS A 139 -6.91 -2.46 -7.98
C HIS A 139 -6.61 -3.56 -6.97
N TRP A 140 -7.04 -4.76 -7.32
CA TRP A 140 -6.32 -5.97 -6.93
C TRP A 140 -5.39 -6.41 -8.06
N VAL A 141 -4.17 -6.77 -7.72
CA VAL A 141 -3.24 -7.41 -8.66
C VAL A 141 -2.66 -8.68 -8.07
N VAL A 142 -2.35 -9.64 -8.94
CA VAL A 142 -1.58 -10.82 -8.55
C VAL A 142 -0.15 -10.68 -9.06
N LEU A 143 0.79 -10.62 -8.12
CA LEU A 143 2.21 -10.46 -8.41
C LEU A 143 2.94 -11.81 -8.44
N GLY A 144 3.91 -11.92 -9.34
CA GLY A 144 4.81 -13.07 -9.45
C GLY A 144 6.18 -12.65 -9.96
N PRO A 145 7.24 -13.44 -9.66
CA PRO A 145 8.59 -13.15 -10.13
C PRO A 145 8.70 -13.36 -11.64
N ASP A 146 9.41 -12.46 -12.31
CA ASP A 146 9.78 -12.63 -13.73
C ASP A 146 11.14 -11.97 -14.01
N GLU A 147 12.12 -12.80 -14.36
CA GLU A 147 13.49 -12.36 -14.67
C GLU A 147 13.56 -11.45 -15.90
N ALA A 148 12.54 -11.44 -16.77
CA ALA A 148 12.45 -10.49 -17.88
C ALA A 148 12.22 -9.04 -17.39
N CYS A 149 11.65 -8.86 -16.19
CA CYS A 149 11.55 -7.55 -15.54
C CYS A 149 12.83 -7.15 -14.79
N GLY A 150 13.80 -8.06 -14.67
CA GLY A 150 15.05 -7.88 -13.95
C GLY A 150 15.27 -8.96 -12.88
N PRO A 151 16.50 -9.14 -12.37
CA PRO A 151 16.80 -10.18 -11.40
C PRO A 151 15.94 -10.08 -10.13
N GLY A 152 15.14 -11.10 -9.85
CA GLY A 152 14.22 -11.12 -8.71
C GLY A 152 13.08 -10.10 -8.75
N ALA A 153 12.88 -9.41 -9.88
CA ALA A 153 11.81 -8.42 -10.03
C ALA A 153 10.43 -9.10 -10.11
N LEU A 154 9.41 -8.37 -9.66
CA LEU A 154 8.02 -8.79 -9.76
C LEU A 154 7.34 -8.15 -10.98
N LYS A 155 6.29 -8.79 -11.44
CA LYS A 155 5.32 -8.26 -12.41
C LYS A 155 3.91 -8.52 -11.95
N VAL A 156 2.95 -7.82 -12.56
CA VAL A 156 1.57 -8.33 -12.59
C VAL A 156 1.54 -9.51 -13.55
N ILE A 157 1.06 -10.66 -13.08
CA ILE A 157 1.13 -11.91 -13.84
C ILE A 157 0.30 -11.81 -15.13
N ASP A 158 0.92 -12.07 -16.28
CA ASP A 158 0.22 -12.12 -17.57
C ASP A 158 -0.77 -13.29 -17.65
N ILE A 159 -1.85 -13.08 -18.39
CA ILE A 159 -2.76 -14.13 -18.85
C ILE A 159 -2.26 -14.57 -20.23
N PRO A 160 -1.80 -15.83 -20.39
CA PRO A 160 -1.33 -16.29 -21.69
C PRO A 160 -2.44 -16.28 -22.75
N GLU A 161 -2.07 -16.07 -24.01
CA GLU A 161 -3.02 -16.07 -25.13
C GLU A 161 -3.86 -17.36 -25.18
N GLY A 162 -5.18 -17.21 -25.27
CA GLY A 162 -6.12 -18.33 -25.31
C GLY A 162 -6.44 -18.97 -23.95
N VAL A 163 -5.85 -18.48 -22.85
CA VAL A 163 -6.17 -18.93 -21.49
C VAL A 163 -7.30 -18.08 -20.91
N THR A 164 -8.19 -18.72 -20.16
CA THR A 164 -9.34 -18.09 -19.50
C THR A 164 -9.36 -18.46 -18.02
N PRO A 165 -8.48 -17.84 -17.20
CA PRO A 165 -8.43 -18.14 -15.77
C PRO A 165 -9.70 -17.59 -15.07
N PRO A 166 -9.97 -18.01 -13.82
CA PRO A 166 -10.87 -17.28 -12.94
C PRO A 166 -10.45 -15.82 -12.84
N LEU A 167 -11.39 -14.92 -13.12
CA LEU A 167 -11.19 -13.48 -13.08
C LEU A 167 -12.34 -12.82 -12.30
N PRO A 168 -12.07 -11.74 -11.56
CA PRO A 168 -13.10 -10.95 -10.90
C PRO A 168 -14.11 -10.35 -11.90
N LEU A 169 -15.30 -10.00 -11.41
CA LEU A 169 -16.36 -9.42 -12.25
C LEU A 169 -15.99 -8.06 -12.84
N THR A 170 -15.05 -7.37 -12.21
CA THR A 170 -14.55 -6.04 -12.55
C THR A 170 -13.19 -6.08 -13.27
N TRP A 171 -12.83 -7.24 -13.85
CA TRP A 171 -11.67 -7.35 -14.73
C TRP A 171 -11.78 -6.42 -15.95
N PRO A 172 -10.77 -5.57 -16.23
CA PRO A 172 -10.86 -4.53 -17.24
C PRO A 172 -10.55 -4.97 -18.67
N GLY A 173 -10.31 -6.27 -18.90
CA GLY A 173 -10.00 -6.80 -20.24
C GLY A 173 -8.51 -6.79 -20.60
N LEU A 174 -7.62 -6.42 -19.67
CA LEU A 174 -6.17 -6.47 -19.88
C LEU A 174 -5.63 -7.91 -19.70
N PRO A 175 -4.63 -8.35 -20.49
CA PRO A 175 -4.11 -9.72 -20.43
C PRO A 175 -3.14 -9.92 -19.25
N ILE A 176 -3.54 -9.47 -18.06
CA ILE A 176 -2.83 -9.60 -16.78
C ILE A 176 -3.85 -9.85 -15.66
N LEU A 177 -3.39 -10.42 -14.54
CA LEU A 177 -4.21 -10.66 -13.34
C LEU A 177 -4.41 -9.36 -12.55
N ILE A 178 -5.35 -8.55 -13.03
CA ILE A 178 -5.77 -7.27 -12.45
C ILE A 178 -7.29 -7.23 -12.27
N ASP A 179 -7.75 -6.53 -11.24
CA ASP A 179 -9.14 -6.20 -10.97
C ASP A 179 -9.27 -4.69 -10.79
N SER A 180 -10.37 -4.10 -11.26
CA SER A 180 -10.62 -2.67 -11.18
C SER A 180 -11.98 -2.38 -10.53
N PRO A 181 -12.12 -2.59 -9.20
CA PRO A 181 -13.41 -2.64 -8.51
C PRO A 181 -14.04 -1.26 -8.22
N GLY A 182 -13.36 -0.16 -8.56
CA GLY A 182 -13.88 1.21 -8.44
C GLY A 182 -13.97 1.74 -7.01
N TRP A 183 -13.22 1.18 -6.05
CA TRP A 183 -13.17 1.74 -4.69
C TRP A 183 -12.25 2.94 -4.66
N SER A 184 -12.82 4.11 -4.38
CA SER A 184 -12.09 5.36 -4.46
C SER A 184 -11.13 5.56 -3.29
N PRO A 185 -9.86 5.93 -3.55
CA PRO A 185 -8.94 6.34 -2.50
C PRO A 185 -9.31 7.70 -1.90
N VAL A 186 -9.10 7.83 -0.59
CA VAL A 186 -9.24 9.09 0.15
C VAL A 186 -7.86 9.54 0.61
N PHE A 187 -7.46 10.73 0.16
CA PHE A 187 -6.22 11.40 0.58
C PHE A 187 -6.56 12.50 1.60
N ASP A 188 -6.07 12.37 2.82
CA ASP A 188 -6.26 13.36 3.90
C ASP A 188 -4.94 13.61 4.64
N GLY A 189 -4.40 14.82 4.49
CA GLY A 189 -3.10 15.18 5.05
C GLY A 189 -1.98 14.25 4.57
N PRO A 190 -1.23 13.59 5.48
CA PRO A 190 -0.16 12.65 5.12
C PRO A 190 -0.66 11.24 4.83
N GLN A 191 -1.98 11.00 4.85
CA GLN A 191 -2.57 9.66 4.82
C GLN A 191 -3.37 9.41 3.54
N LEU A 192 -3.22 8.20 3.02
CA LEU A 192 -4.08 7.59 2.01
C LEU A 192 -4.86 6.46 2.68
N SER A 193 -6.17 6.36 2.41
CA SER A 193 -6.98 5.22 2.82
C SER A 193 -7.95 4.75 1.74
N VAL A 194 -8.30 3.46 1.77
CA VAL A 194 -9.35 2.87 0.94
C VAL A 194 -10.18 1.89 1.77
N THR A 195 -11.51 1.97 1.65
CA THR A 195 -12.43 1.04 2.31
C THR A 195 -12.90 -0.02 1.31
N VAL A 196 -12.64 -1.28 1.62
CA VAL A 196 -12.85 -2.41 0.72
C VAL A 196 -13.83 -3.43 1.34
N PRO A 197 -14.96 -3.74 0.70
CA PRO A 197 -15.88 -4.77 1.19
C PRO A 197 -15.35 -6.19 0.91
N PHE A 198 -15.48 -7.07 1.91
CA PHE A 198 -15.19 -8.50 1.77
C PHE A 198 -16.42 -9.35 2.06
N ALA A 199 -16.59 -10.43 1.29
CA ALA A 199 -17.60 -11.44 1.56
C ALA A 199 -17.29 -12.24 2.84
N ASP A 200 -16.00 -12.55 3.04
CA ASP A 200 -15.46 -13.20 4.24
C ASP A 200 -14.36 -12.31 4.84
N ILE A 201 -14.71 -11.54 5.86
CA ILE A 201 -13.75 -10.66 6.54
C ILE A 201 -12.73 -11.46 7.38
N GLY A 202 -13.06 -12.70 7.79
CA GLY A 202 -12.18 -13.52 8.61
C GLY A 202 -10.90 -13.94 7.89
N ALA A 203 -10.94 -14.05 6.55
CA ALA A 203 -9.76 -14.23 5.73
C ALA A 203 -8.79 -13.04 5.85
N VAL A 204 -9.33 -11.82 5.91
CA VAL A 204 -8.55 -10.58 6.07
C VAL A 204 -7.97 -10.48 7.46
N GLU A 205 -8.76 -10.73 8.51
CA GLU A 205 -8.29 -10.73 9.90
C GLU A 205 -7.12 -11.71 10.15
N ALA A 206 -7.06 -12.81 9.39
CA ALA A 206 -5.99 -13.80 9.47
C ALA A 206 -4.74 -13.45 8.62
N ALA A 207 -4.84 -12.46 7.74
CA ALA A 207 -3.78 -12.11 6.81
C ALA A 207 -2.64 -11.35 7.47
N ARG A 208 -1.48 -11.40 6.82
CA ARG A 208 -0.36 -10.50 7.04
C ARG A 208 -0.19 -9.59 5.84
N PHE A 209 0.46 -8.47 6.06
CA PHE A 209 0.73 -7.51 5.00
C PHE A 209 2.03 -6.75 5.22
N ASP A 210 2.40 -6.00 4.18
CA ASP A 210 3.42 -4.96 4.23
C ASP A 210 2.90 -3.68 3.55
N GLY A 211 3.67 -2.60 3.61
CA GLY A 211 3.45 -1.39 2.81
C GLY A 211 4.57 -1.21 1.80
N VAL A 212 4.24 -0.90 0.55
CA VAL A 212 5.22 -0.67 -0.52
C VAL A 212 4.81 0.55 -1.34
N ALA A 213 5.78 1.41 -1.66
CA ALA A 213 5.64 2.46 -2.65
C ALA A 213 6.54 2.12 -3.85
N ALA A 214 5.99 2.09 -5.06
CA ALA A 214 6.72 1.58 -6.22
C ALA A 214 6.32 2.26 -7.53
N ALA A 215 7.23 2.21 -8.49
CA ALA A 215 6.95 2.46 -9.89
C ALA A 215 6.86 1.16 -10.69
N LEU A 216 5.88 1.12 -11.58
CA LEU A 216 5.76 0.08 -12.59
C LEU A 216 5.84 0.71 -13.98
N ARG A 217 6.09 -0.14 -14.97
CA ARG A 217 6.11 0.28 -16.37
C ARG A 217 5.50 -0.78 -17.25
N VAL A 218 4.62 -0.34 -18.15
CA VAL A 218 4.11 -1.18 -19.22
C VAL A 218 5.24 -1.45 -20.21
N ASP A 219 5.39 -2.69 -20.67
CA ASP A 219 6.42 -3.04 -21.65
C ASP A 219 6.26 -2.20 -22.92
N ALA A 220 7.39 -1.75 -23.48
CA ALA A 220 7.41 -0.88 -24.64
C ALA A 220 6.85 -1.55 -25.91
N ASN A 221 6.83 -2.88 -25.95
CA ASN A 221 6.25 -3.64 -27.05
C ASN A 221 4.83 -4.15 -26.72
N ILE A 222 4.28 -3.85 -25.55
CA ILE A 222 2.96 -4.31 -25.10
C ILE A 222 2.85 -5.84 -25.18
N HIS A 223 3.94 -6.52 -24.81
CA HIS A 223 4.04 -7.97 -24.79
C HIS A 223 4.36 -8.47 -23.39
N ALA A 224 4.22 -9.77 -23.15
CA ALA A 224 4.54 -10.38 -21.87
C ALA A 224 6.07 -10.30 -21.59
N PRO A 225 6.51 -9.81 -20.42
CA PRO A 225 5.69 -9.33 -19.32
C PRO A 225 5.08 -7.95 -19.57
N LEU A 226 3.75 -7.81 -19.48
CA LEU A 226 3.08 -6.56 -19.83
C LEU A 226 3.39 -5.43 -18.84
N LEU A 227 3.44 -5.71 -17.54
CA LEU A 227 3.59 -4.68 -16.49
C LEU A 227 4.59 -5.13 -15.42
N CYS A 228 5.80 -4.56 -15.49
CA CYS A 228 6.90 -4.85 -14.57
C CYS A 228 6.99 -3.83 -13.44
N VAL A 229 7.34 -4.28 -12.22
CA VAL A 229 7.85 -3.38 -11.17
C VAL A 229 9.26 -2.95 -11.57
N THR A 230 9.44 -1.65 -11.82
CA THR A 230 10.72 -1.10 -12.30
C THR A 230 11.53 -0.38 -11.24
N ASP A 231 10.86 0.08 -10.19
CA ASP A 231 11.51 0.75 -9.06
C ASP A 231 10.70 0.54 -7.79
N VAL A 232 11.38 0.36 -6.66
CA VAL A 232 10.76 0.28 -5.33
C VAL A 232 11.27 1.48 -4.57
N PHE A 233 10.39 2.46 -4.36
CA PHE A 233 10.72 3.69 -3.67
C PHE A 233 10.90 3.45 -2.17
N ASP A 234 10.03 2.63 -1.60
CA ASP A 234 10.08 2.29 -0.18
C ASP A 234 9.32 0.98 0.14
N VAL A 235 9.73 0.34 1.24
CA VAL A 235 9.08 -0.81 1.85
C VAL A 235 9.00 -0.57 3.36
N ALA A 236 7.79 -0.61 3.93
CA ALA A 236 7.55 -0.28 5.33
C ALA A 236 8.36 -1.16 6.30
N SER A 237 8.45 -2.46 6.04
CA SER A 237 9.29 -3.38 6.81
C SER A 237 10.80 -3.30 6.50
N GLY A 238 11.17 -2.64 5.39
CA GLY A 238 12.53 -2.59 4.85
C GLY A 238 12.98 -3.86 4.10
N ASP A 239 12.31 -4.99 4.24
CA ASP A 239 12.71 -6.27 3.64
C ASP A 239 11.58 -7.07 2.97
N LEU A 240 10.37 -6.53 2.98
CA LEU A 240 9.16 -7.15 2.45
C LEU A 240 8.83 -8.50 3.14
N SER A 241 9.11 -8.61 4.44
CA SER A 241 8.81 -9.82 5.23
C SER A 241 7.33 -9.97 5.62
N LEU A 242 6.49 -8.98 5.29
CA LEU A 242 5.07 -8.91 5.64
C LEU A 242 4.82 -9.05 7.16
N PRO A 243 5.45 -8.22 8.01
CA PRO A 243 5.30 -8.32 9.46
C PRO A 243 3.94 -7.80 9.96
N GLY A 244 3.24 -6.99 9.16
CA GLY A 244 1.96 -6.38 9.50
C GLY A 244 0.88 -7.41 9.80
N ARG A 245 -0.04 -7.06 10.71
CA ARG A 245 -1.15 -7.89 11.15
C ARG A 245 -2.42 -7.06 11.16
N VAL A 246 -3.51 -7.65 10.67
CA VAL A 246 -4.78 -6.93 10.57
C VAL A 246 -5.40 -6.71 11.95
N GLY A 247 -5.71 -5.45 12.27
CA GLY A 247 -6.40 -5.07 13.51
C GLY A 247 -5.65 -5.35 14.81
N GLN A 248 -4.31 -5.39 14.80
CA GLN A 248 -3.45 -5.69 15.96
C GLN A 248 -2.37 -4.66 16.18
#